data_AF-A0A1Q6F2E0-F1
#
_entry.id   AF-A0A1Q6F2E0-F1
#
_cell.length_a   1.000
_cell.length_b   1.000
_cell.length_c   1.000
_cell.angle_alpha   90.00
_cell.angle_beta   90.00
_cell.angle_gamma   90.00
#
_symmetry.space_group_name_H-M   'P 1'
#
loop_
_entity.id
_entity.type
_entity.pdbx_description
1 polymer ?
#
loop_
_entity_poly.entity_id
_entity_poly.type
_entity_poly.pdbx_seq_one_letter_code
_entity_poly.pdbx_strand_id
1 'polypeptide(L)'
;MDRERLDARDSMPADIRAYLEKNGWSFSKKMCEFAVSRMKDRDGKKIEPITKEQIDKLLKTNGIELKHDNGYDCVYVANMARADYWGSSIADEQHLALFVKDFIDDEDAYPGLPFTRYFADLIGSGTNVPWEDVL
;
A
#
# COMPACT_ATOMS: atom_id res chain seq x y z
N MET A 1 1.50 14.38 -20.23
CA MET A 1 0.92 13.18 -20.87
C MET A 1 1.73 12.04 -20.32
N ASP A 2 1.14 11.25 -19.42
CA ASP A 2 1.89 10.20 -18.72
C ASP A 2 2.28 9.13 -19.72
N ARG A 3 3.54 8.72 -19.68
CA ARG A 3 4.06 7.67 -20.55
C ARG A 3 3.45 6.34 -20.12
N GLU A 4 3.07 5.51 -21.10
CA GLU A 4 2.66 4.13 -20.84
C GLU A 4 3.73 3.40 -20.00
N ARG A 5 3.29 2.63 -18.99
CA ARG A 5 4.20 1.89 -18.11
C ARG A 5 5.02 0.88 -18.90
N LEU A 6 6.25 0.64 -18.46
CA LEU A 6 7.16 -0.26 -19.16
C LEU A 6 6.70 -1.73 -19.16
N ASP A 7 5.92 -2.12 -18.14
CA ASP A 7 5.32 -3.45 -17.96
C ASP A 7 3.95 -3.60 -18.64
N ALA A 8 3.43 -2.57 -19.33
CA ALA A 8 2.09 -2.59 -19.90
C ALA A 8 1.87 -3.67 -20.98
N ARG A 9 2.95 -4.25 -21.51
CA ARG A 9 2.92 -5.28 -22.57
C ARG A 9 3.30 -6.66 -22.06
N ASP A 10 3.62 -6.79 -20.78
CA ASP A 10 3.93 -8.08 -20.20
C ASP A 10 2.67 -8.95 -20.14
N SER A 11 2.82 -10.23 -20.45
CA SER A 11 1.71 -11.17 -20.36
C SER A 11 1.39 -11.43 -18.89
N MET A 12 0.27 -10.89 -18.42
CA MET A 12 -0.24 -11.14 -17.08
C MET A 12 -1.24 -12.30 -17.07
N PRO A 13 -1.20 -13.14 -16.02
CA PRO A 13 -2.29 -14.07 -15.70
C PRO A 13 -3.67 -13.39 -15.70
N ALA A 14 -4.70 -14.13 -16.08
CA ALA A 14 -6.04 -13.59 -16.32
C ALA A 14 -6.69 -13.00 -15.04
N ASP A 15 -6.43 -13.61 -13.89
CA ASP A 15 -6.89 -13.19 -12.57
C ASP A 15 -6.22 -11.88 -12.12
N ILE A 16 -4.91 -11.74 -12.31
CA ILE A 16 -4.16 -10.49 -12.08
C ILE A 16 -4.71 -9.39 -12.98
N ARG A 17 -4.90 -9.70 -14.27
CA ARG A 17 -5.43 -8.74 -15.23
C ARG A 17 -6.84 -8.28 -14.83
N ALA A 18 -7.72 -9.19 -14.41
CA ALA A 18 -9.05 -8.84 -13.93
C ALA A 18 -9.00 -7.90 -12.71
N TYR A 19 -8.06 -8.14 -11.79
CA TYR A 19 -7.83 -7.25 -10.65
C TYR A 19 -7.43 -5.83 -11.10
N LEU A 20 -6.46 -5.73 -11.99
CA LEU A 20 -5.96 -4.45 -12.48
C LEU A 20 -7.00 -3.70 -13.34
N GLU A 21 -7.80 -4.42 -14.13
CA GLU A 21 -8.90 -3.81 -14.90
C GLU A 21 -9.98 -3.21 -13.98
N LYS A 22 -10.23 -3.81 -12.82
CA LYS A 22 -11.25 -3.34 -11.86
C LYS A 22 -10.75 -2.26 -10.91
N ASN A 23 -9.55 -2.44 -10.36
CA ASN A 23 -9.02 -1.64 -9.25
C ASN A 23 -7.88 -0.70 -9.68
N GLY A 24 -7.37 -0.84 -10.90
CA GLY A 24 -6.15 -0.18 -11.34
C GLY A 24 -4.91 -0.68 -10.58
N TRP A 25 -3.84 0.11 -10.63
CA TRP A 25 -2.62 -0.13 -9.85
C TRP A 25 -2.75 0.37 -8.41
N SER A 26 -3.86 0.06 -7.74
CA SER A 26 -4.09 0.45 -6.35
C SER A 26 -4.70 -0.68 -5.54
N PHE A 27 -4.62 -0.56 -4.22
CA PHE A 27 -5.17 -1.52 -3.29
C PHE A 27 -6.70 -1.45 -3.26
N SER A 28 -7.36 -2.59 -3.47
CA SER A 28 -8.73 -2.82 -3.01
C SER A 28 -8.71 -3.03 -1.49
N LYS A 29 -9.87 -2.91 -0.83
CA LYS A 29 -10.00 -3.24 0.60
C LYS A 29 -9.42 -4.63 0.91
N LYS A 30 -9.86 -5.63 0.16
CA LYS A 30 -9.49 -7.03 0.39
C LYS A 30 -8.01 -7.30 0.10
N MET A 31 -7.47 -6.68 -0.95
CA MET A 31 -6.04 -6.78 -1.25
C MET A 31 -5.19 -6.14 -0.15
N CYS A 32 -5.62 -4.97 0.36
CA CYS A 32 -4.96 -4.30 1.48
C CYS A 32 -4.99 -5.19 2.74
N GLU A 33 -6.15 -5.75 3.09
CA GLU A 33 -6.31 -6.66 4.22
C GLU A 33 -5.42 -7.91 4.07
N PHE A 34 -5.38 -8.51 2.88
CA PHE A 34 -4.51 -9.64 2.58
C PHE A 34 -3.03 -9.27 2.78
N ALA A 35 -2.59 -8.17 2.18
CA ALA A 35 -1.20 -7.73 2.23
C ALA A 35 -0.76 -7.41 3.67
N VAL A 36 -1.55 -6.63 4.40
CA VAL A 36 -1.26 -6.22 5.78
C VAL A 36 -1.29 -7.42 6.74
N SER A 37 -2.16 -8.42 6.51
CA SER A 37 -2.23 -9.62 7.37
C SER A 37 -0.94 -10.46 7.37
N ARG A 38 -0.07 -10.25 6.37
CA ARG A 38 1.20 -10.96 6.20
C ARG A 38 2.40 -10.16 6.71
N MET A 39 2.22 -8.90 7.08
CA MET A 39 3.29 -8.03 7.57
C MET A 39 3.79 -8.51 8.93
N LYS A 40 5.08 -8.30 9.13
CA LYS A 40 5.79 -8.58 10.37
C LYS A 40 6.61 -7.35 10.74
N ASP A 41 6.73 -7.08 12.02
CA ASP A 41 7.65 -6.08 12.52
C ASP A 41 9.11 -6.49 12.28
N ARG A 42 10.02 -5.61 12.65
CA ARG A 42 11.46 -5.79 12.53
C ARG A 42 12.02 -6.97 13.35
N ASP A 43 11.28 -7.43 14.37
CA ASP A 43 11.62 -8.62 15.16
C ASP A 43 11.02 -9.90 14.53
N GLY A 44 10.31 -9.79 13.41
CA GLY A 44 9.65 -10.90 12.72
C GLY A 44 8.31 -11.30 13.33
N LYS A 45 7.75 -10.51 14.25
CA LYS A 45 6.44 -10.78 14.88
C LYS A 45 5.33 -10.19 14.03
N LYS A 46 4.17 -10.85 14.01
CA LYS A 46 3.00 -10.33 13.29
C LYS A 46 2.56 -9.01 13.92
N ILE A 47 2.31 -8.00 13.07
CA ILE A 47 1.77 -6.72 13.52
C ILE A 47 0.26 -6.82 13.77
N GLU A 48 -0.25 -6.00 14.68
CA GLU A 48 -1.68 -5.70 14.72
C GLU A 48 -1.97 -4.59 13.69
N PRO A 49 -2.80 -4.86 12.67
CA PRO A 49 -3.09 -3.88 11.63
C PRO A 49 -3.76 -2.62 12.18
N ILE A 50 -3.32 -1.46 11.71
CA ILE A 50 -4.08 -0.21 11.86
C ILE A 50 -5.25 -0.26 10.87
N THR A 51 -6.48 -0.08 11.37
CA THR A 51 -7.67 -0.07 10.51
C THR A 51 -7.77 1.21 9.71
N LYS A 52 -8.55 1.18 8.63
CA LYS A 52 -8.82 2.38 7.81
C LYS A 52 -9.35 3.52 8.66
N GLU A 53 -10.28 3.25 9.58
CA GLU A 53 -10.88 4.27 10.44
C GLU A 53 -9.85 4.90 11.39
N GLN A 54 -8.88 4.12 11.86
CA GLN A 54 -7.79 4.63 12.67
C GLN A 54 -6.84 5.52 11.85
N ILE A 55 -6.52 5.14 10.60
CA ILE A 55 -5.72 5.96 9.69
C ILE A 55 -6.45 7.24 9.28
N ASP A 56 -7.73 7.16 8.93
CA ASP A 56 -8.55 8.33 8.61
C ASP A 56 -8.56 9.32 9.79
N LYS A 57 -8.72 8.80 11.02
CA LYS A 57 -8.63 9.60 12.24
C LYS A 57 -7.23 10.19 12.43
N LEU A 58 -6.19 9.40 12.23
CA LEU A 58 -4.79 9.82 12.36
C LEU A 58 -4.49 11.01 11.43
N LEU A 59 -4.82 10.89 10.14
CA LEU A 59 -4.59 11.93 9.15
C LEU A 59 -5.39 13.20 9.49
N LYS A 60 -6.66 13.03 9.86
CA LYS A 60 -7.53 14.16 10.25
C LYS A 60 -7.02 14.89 11.49
N THR A 61 -6.59 14.18 12.52
CA THR A 61 -6.04 14.77 13.75
C THR A 61 -4.77 15.57 13.47
N ASN A 62 -3.98 15.16 12.49
CA ASN A 62 -2.77 15.87 12.07
C ASN A 62 -3.01 16.93 10.98
N GLY A 63 -4.27 17.15 10.56
CA GLY A 63 -4.60 18.12 9.51
C GLY A 63 -4.03 17.77 8.13
N ILE A 64 -3.83 16.47 7.87
CA ILE A 64 -3.26 15.96 6.62
C ILE A 64 -4.38 15.58 5.66
N GLU A 65 -4.30 16.12 4.45
CA GLU A 65 -5.06 15.68 3.28
C GLU A 65 -4.11 15.02 2.28
N LEU A 66 -4.54 13.88 1.73
CA LEU A 66 -3.83 13.12 0.71
C LEU A 66 -4.48 13.39 -0.65
N LYS A 67 -3.70 13.82 -1.63
CA LYS A 67 -4.17 14.21 -2.96
C LYS A 67 -4.23 13.03 -3.93
N HIS A 68 -3.32 12.07 -3.77
CA HIS A 68 -3.15 10.96 -4.71
C HIS A 68 -3.56 9.60 -4.13
N ASP A 69 -4.29 9.58 -3.02
CA ASP A 69 -4.77 8.35 -2.38
C ASP A 69 -6.06 7.82 -3.01
N ASN A 70 -6.21 6.49 -3.06
CA ASN A 70 -7.46 5.83 -3.44
C ASN A 70 -8.33 5.40 -2.23
N GLY A 71 -7.85 5.63 -1.01
CA GLY A 71 -8.49 5.27 0.26
C GLY A 71 -7.91 4.03 0.94
N TYR A 72 -7.16 3.17 0.24
CA TYR A 72 -6.54 1.96 0.78
C TYR A 72 -5.03 1.87 0.50
N ASP A 73 -4.53 2.64 -0.46
CA ASP A 73 -3.09 2.83 -0.69
C ASP A 73 -2.45 3.43 0.58
N CYS A 74 -3.04 4.47 1.16
CA CYS A 74 -2.58 5.03 2.44
C CYS A 74 -2.65 4.02 3.61
N VAL A 75 -3.64 3.11 3.59
CA VAL A 75 -3.80 2.08 4.64
C VAL A 75 -2.68 1.07 4.58
N TYR A 76 -2.33 0.62 3.37
CA TYR A 76 -1.18 -0.25 3.17
C TYR A 76 0.11 0.47 3.59
N VAL A 77 0.33 1.71 3.13
CA VAL A 77 1.55 2.48 3.42
C VAL A 77 1.71 2.71 4.92
N ALA A 78 0.64 3.07 5.65
CA ALA A 78 0.70 3.27 7.09
C ALA A 78 1.08 1.98 7.85
N ASN A 79 0.50 0.84 7.44
CA ASN A 79 0.81 -0.45 8.06
C ASN A 79 2.23 -0.93 7.73
N MET A 80 2.67 -0.79 6.47
CA MET A 80 4.05 -1.07 6.06
C MET A 80 5.03 -0.20 6.85
N ALA A 81 4.75 1.10 6.95
CA ALA A 81 5.61 2.02 7.66
C ALA A 81 5.71 1.69 9.15
N ARG A 82 4.58 1.26 9.74
CA ARG A 82 4.53 0.76 11.12
C ARG A 82 5.32 -0.54 11.29
N ALA A 83 5.26 -1.46 10.33
CA ALA A 83 6.02 -2.71 10.38
C ALA A 83 7.54 -2.46 10.31
N ASP A 84 7.96 -1.61 9.38
CA ASP A 84 9.37 -1.52 8.98
C ASP A 84 10.16 -0.42 9.72
N TYR A 85 9.50 0.68 10.11
CA TYR A 85 10.19 1.87 10.64
C TYR A 85 9.79 2.28 12.06
N TRP A 86 8.73 1.71 12.62
CA TRP A 86 8.24 2.07 13.95
C TRP A 86 9.26 1.74 15.05
N GLY A 87 9.43 2.65 16.00
CA GLY A 87 10.44 2.55 17.06
C GLY A 87 11.87 2.77 16.56
N SER A 88 12.04 3.21 15.30
CA SER A 88 13.32 3.61 14.72
C SER A 88 13.18 4.98 14.07
N SER A 89 12.96 5.02 12.75
CA SER A 89 12.83 6.27 12.01
C SER A 89 11.46 6.93 12.21
N ILE A 90 10.45 6.14 12.60
CA ILE A 90 9.13 6.64 12.98
C ILE A 90 8.97 6.44 14.50
N ALA A 91 9.00 7.55 15.23
CA ALA A 91 8.97 7.55 16.70
C ALA A 91 7.55 7.60 17.28
N ASP A 92 6.61 8.19 16.55
CA ASP A 92 5.25 8.43 17.01
C ASP A 92 4.25 8.49 15.85
N GLU A 93 2.97 8.63 16.21
CA GLU A 93 1.86 8.68 15.26
C GLU A 93 1.91 9.90 14.34
N GLN A 94 2.43 11.05 14.82
CA GLN A 94 2.56 12.24 13.97
C GLN A 94 3.58 12.02 12.86
N HIS A 95 4.74 11.43 13.17
CA HIS A 95 5.75 11.07 12.17
C HIS A 95 5.24 9.98 11.21
N LEU A 96 4.40 9.05 11.69
CA LEU A 96 3.74 8.09 10.81
C LEU A 96 2.79 8.78 9.83
N ALA A 97 2.00 9.75 10.29
CA ALA A 97 1.08 10.49 9.43
C ALA A 97 1.82 11.31 8.36
N LEU A 98 2.94 11.94 8.73
CA LEU A 98 3.82 12.65 7.79
C LEU A 98 4.43 11.68 6.78
N PHE A 99 4.94 10.52 7.22
CA PHE A 99 5.48 9.52 6.30
C PHE A 99 4.45 9.09 5.26
N VAL A 100 3.20 8.81 5.68
CA VAL A 100 2.12 8.43 4.77
C VAL A 100 1.87 9.54 3.76
N LYS A 101 1.84 10.80 4.21
CA LYS A 101 1.69 11.95 3.33
C LYS A 101 2.82 12.02 2.29
N ASP A 102 4.06 12.01 2.76
CA ASP A 102 5.24 12.19 1.92
C ASP A 102 5.35 11.06 0.89
N PHE A 103 4.93 9.84 1.25
CA PHE A 103 4.98 8.69 0.34
C PHE A 103 3.84 8.69 -0.69
N ILE A 104 2.61 9.01 -0.26
CA ILE A 104 1.43 8.98 -1.13
C ILE A 104 1.41 10.19 -2.08
N ASP A 105 1.76 11.37 -1.58
CA ASP A 105 1.75 12.62 -2.34
C ASP A 105 3.13 12.96 -2.95
N ASP A 106 4.05 11.99 -3.02
CA ASP A 106 5.35 12.15 -3.66
C ASP A 106 5.19 12.68 -5.10
N GLU A 107 5.78 13.85 -5.38
CA GLU A 107 5.66 14.52 -6.68
C GLU A 107 6.43 13.77 -7.79
N ASP A 108 7.47 13.01 -7.42
CA ASP A 108 8.24 12.19 -8.35
C ASP A 108 7.60 10.80 -8.55
N ALA A 109 6.57 10.45 -7.76
CA ALA A 109 5.88 9.19 -7.88
C ALA A 109 4.88 9.17 -9.05
N TYR A 110 4.69 7.99 -9.60
CA TYR A 110 3.62 7.70 -10.56
C TYR A 110 2.36 7.18 -9.84
N PRO A 111 1.17 7.33 -10.43
CA PRO A 111 -0.06 6.79 -9.86
C PRO A 111 0.04 5.29 -9.59
N GLY A 112 -0.35 4.86 -8.38
CA GLY A 112 -0.31 3.45 -7.99
C GLY A 112 1.06 2.94 -7.55
N LEU A 113 1.98 3.83 -7.17
CA LEU A 113 3.30 3.48 -6.63
C LEU A 113 3.24 2.45 -5.47
N PRO A 114 2.37 2.59 -4.44
CA PRO A 114 2.36 1.65 -3.33
C PRO A 114 2.06 0.22 -3.76
N PHE A 115 1.02 0.03 -4.58
CA PHE A 115 0.64 -1.28 -5.08
C PHE A 115 1.67 -1.82 -6.07
N THR A 116 2.28 -0.97 -6.90
CA THR A 116 3.34 -1.40 -7.82
C THR A 116 4.54 -1.97 -7.06
N ARG A 117 4.97 -1.33 -5.97
CA ARG A 117 6.06 -1.85 -5.12
C ARG A 117 5.67 -3.18 -4.48
N TYR A 118 4.47 -3.26 -3.91
CA TYR A 118 3.96 -4.52 -3.35
C TYR A 118 3.88 -5.64 -4.41
N PHE A 119 3.44 -5.32 -5.63
CA PHE A 119 3.39 -6.27 -6.73
C PHE A 119 4.78 -6.79 -7.12
N ALA A 120 5.80 -5.93 -7.11
CA ALA A 120 7.19 -6.35 -7.28
C ALA A 120 7.65 -7.28 -6.13
N ASP A 121 7.23 -7.02 -4.89
CA ASP A 121 7.52 -7.91 -3.75
C ASP A 121 6.84 -9.28 -3.90
N LEU A 122 5.63 -9.35 -4.46
CA LEU A 122 4.96 -10.61 -4.76
C LEU A 122 5.78 -11.44 -5.75
N ILE A 123 6.26 -10.81 -6.83
CA ILE A 123 7.13 -11.45 -7.83
C ILE A 123 8.42 -11.94 -7.16
N GLY A 124 9.10 -11.08 -6.41
CA GLY A 124 10.38 -11.40 -5.77
C GLY A 124 10.30 -12.46 -4.69
N SER A 125 9.20 -12.46 -3.92
CA SER A 125 8.98 -13.42 -2.82
C SER A 125 8.31 -14.73 -3.26
N GLY A 126 7.69 -14.76 -4.45
CA GLY A 126 6.85 -15.87 -4.89
C GLY A 126 5.56 -16.03 -4.07
N THR A 127 5.08 -14.94 -3.45
CA THR A 127 3.85 -14.99 -2.65
C THR A 127 2.64 -15.23 -3.54
N ASN A 128 1.93 -16.33 -3.28
CA ASN A 128 0.68 -16.65 -3.99
C ASN A 128 -0.47 -15.83 -3.40
N VAL A 129 -1.04 -14.93 -4.20
CA VAL A 129 -2.23 -14.15 -3.84
C VAL A 129 -3.47 -14.85 -4.39
N PRO A 130 -4.54 -15.03 -3.59
CA PRO A 130 -5.81 -15.52 -4.09
C PRO A 130 -6.53 -14.40 -4.85
N TRP A 131 -6.10 -14.13 -6.09
CA TRP A 131 -6.54 -12.98 -6.90
C TRP A 131 -8.06 -12.87 -7.07
N GLU A 132 -8.75 -14.00 -7.19
CA GLU A 132 -10.22 -14.04 -7.28
C GLU A 132 -10.91 -13.57 -5.99
N ASP A 133 -10.33 -13.88 -4.83
CA ASP A 133 -10.90 -13.51 -3.53
C ASP A 133 -10.73 -12.02 -3.25
N VAL A 134 -9.60 -11.44 -3.67
CA VAL A 134 -9.21 -10.05 -3.42
C VAL A 134 -9.70 -9.06 -4.49
N LEU A 135 -10.29 -9.58 -5.58
CA LEU A 135 -10.88 -8.81 -6.68
C LEU A 135 -11.96 -7.82 -6.21
#